data_AF-X1DL22-F1
#
_entry.id   AF-X1DL22-F1
#
_cell.length_a   1.000
_cell.length_b   1.000
_cell.length_c   1.000
_cell.angle_alpha   90.00
_cell.angle_beta   90.00
_cell.angle_gamma   90.00
#
_symmetry.space_group_name_H-M   'P 1'
#
loop_
_entity.id
_entity.type
_entity.pdbx_description
1 polymer ?
#
loop_
_entity_poly.entity_id
_entity_poly.type
_entity_poly.pdbx_seq_one_letter_code
_entity_poly.pdbx_strand_id
1 'polypeptide(L)'
;MVTIFCFPRPLIDSDKGQFRTIQENAMMSWKLTHPDTEVLVFGNELGVHQICDKLKFKHVPEVKLNNFGTPYLNDLFERAQEIASSNILCYLHS
;
A
#
# COMPACT_ATOMS: atom_id res chain seq x y z
N MET A 1 -15.79 6.71 1.19
CA MET A 1 -16.33 5.34 1.31
C MET A 1 -15.43 4.47 2.19
N VAL A 2 -14.19 4.19 1.78
CA VAL A 2 -13.20 3.48 2.59
C VAL A 2 -11.81 3.92 2.13
N THR A 3 -10.86 3.99 3.07
CA THR A 3 -9.45 4.17 2.79
C THR A 3 -8.76 2.83 3.03
N ILE A 4 -8.28 2.21 1.96
CA ILE A 4 -7.48 0.99 2.05
C ILE A 4 -6.03 1.42 2.26
N PHE A 5 -5.33 0.76 3.17
CA PHE A 5 -3.90 0.99 3.33
C PHE A 5 -3.12 -0.31 3.54
N CYS A 6 -1.90 -0.34 3.02
CA CYS A 6 -1.01 -1.49 3.09
C CYS A 6 0.47 -1.09 3.18
N PHE A 7 1.29 -2.06 3.58
CA PHE A 7 2.76 -2.02 3.46
C PHE A 7 3.17 -3.27 2.68
N PRO A 8 3.38 -3.17 1.36
CA PRO A 8 3.63 -4.33 0.52
C PRO A 8 5.08 -4.77 0.57
N ARG A 9 5.29 -6.06 0.34
CA ARG A 9 6.60 -6.60 -0.06
C ARG A 9 7.03 -6.02 -1.42
N PRO A 10 8.32 -6.12 -1.78
CA PRO A 10 8.80 -5.79 -3.12
C PRO A 10 7.89 -6.36 -4.23
N LEU A 11 7.35 -5.47 -5.06
CA LEU A 11 6.52 -5.83 -6.22
C LEU A 11 7.38 -6.35 -7.38
N ILE A 12 8.65 -5.94 -7.41
CA ILE A 12 9.65 -6.44 -8.34
C ILE A 12 10.50 -7.43 -7.56
N ASP A 13 10.32 -8.71 -7.85
CA ASP A 13 11.10 -9.81 -7.26
C ASP A 13 11.60 -10.77 -8.37
N SER A 14 12.62 -11.54 -8.01
CA SER A 14 13.29 -12.60 -8.76
C SER A 14 12.40 -13.78 -9.15
N ASP A 15 11.21 -13.91 -8.56
CA ASP A 15 10.26 -15.04 -8.74
C ASP A 15 9.44 -14.98 -10.05
N LYS A 16 10.12 -14.92 -11.20
CA LYS A 16 9.56 -15.05 -12.57
C LYS A 16 8.32 -14.19 -12.87
N GLY A 17 8.09 -13.12 -12.10
CA GLY A 17 7.01 -12.14 -12.31
C GLY A 17 5.59 -12.55 -11.88
N GLN A 18 5.35 -13.75 -11.36
CA GLN A 18 3.98 -14.17 -10.97
C GLN A 18 3.47 -13.36 -9.76
N PHE A 19 4.32 -13.13 -8.77
CA PHE A 19 3.99 -12.34 -7.59
C PHE A 19 3.57 -10.90 -7.96
N ARG A 20 4.30 -10.29 -8.90
CA ARG A 20 3.97 -8.96 -9.41
C ARG A 20 2.56 -8.92 -9.99
N THR A 21 2.20 -9.85 -10.85
CA THR A 21 0.86 -9.90 -11.47
C THR A 21 -0.24 -10.06 -10.41
N ILE A 22 -0.03 -10.90 -9.40
CA ILE A 22 -1.00 -11.08 -8.31
C ILE A 22 -1.20 -9.78 -7.53
N GLN A 23 -0.12 -9.10 -7.15
CA GLN A 23 -0.19 -7.83 -6.41
C GLN A 23 -0.80 -6.70 -7.25
N GLU A 24 -0.42 -6.58 -8.53
CA GLU A 24 -1.03 -5.59 -9.43
C GLU A 24 -2.54 -5.81 -9.60
N ASN A 25 -2.98 -7.06 -9.73
CA ASN A 25 -4.40 -7.40 -9.83
C ASN A 25 -5.14 -7.09 -8.53
N ALA A 26 -4.57 -7.43 -7.38
CA ALA A 26 -5.14 -7.11 -6.07
C ALA A 26 -5.29 -5.58 -5.91
N MET A 27 -4.22 -4.83 -6.13
CA MET A 27 -4.23 -3.36 -6.08
C MET A 27 -5.24 -2.75 -7.05
N MET A 28 -5.33 -3.26 -8.29
CA MET A 28 -6.33 -2.79 -9.25
C MET A 28 -7.75 -3.09 -8.78
N SER A 29 -8.01 -4.24 -8.16
CA SER A 29 -9.33 -4.57 -7.61
C SER A 29 -9.77 -3.59 -6.50
N TRP A 30 -8.83 -3.12 -5.67
CA TRP A 30 -9.10 -2.14 -4.63
C TRP A 30 -9.54 -0.81 -5.22
N LYS A 31 -8.83 -0.34 -6.25
CA LYS A 31 -9.19 0.87 -7.01
C LYS A 31 -10.58 0.78 -7.63
N LEU A 32 -10.95 -0.39 -8.13
CA LEU A 32 -12.22 -0.63 -8.82
C LEU A 32 -13.39 -0.91 -7.86
N THR A 33 -13.13 -1.00 -6.55
CA THR A 33 -14.19 -1.27 -5.56
C THR A 33 -15.23 -0.15 -5.55
N HIS A 34 -14.83 1.11 -5.70
CA HIS A 34 -15.71 2.27 -5.82
C HIS A 34 -14.94 3.51 -6.30
N PRO A 35 -15.57 4.49 -6.97
CA PRO A 35 -14.91 5.72 -7.40
C PRO A 35 -14.21 6.51 -6.30
N ASP A 36 -14.78 6.50 -5.09
CA ASP A 36 -14.26 7.21 -3.91
C ASP A 36 -13.38 6.35 -2.99
N THR A 37 -12.87 5.21 -3.48
CA THR A 37 -11.88 4.43 -2.71
C THR A 37 -10.54 5.14 -2.74
N GLU A 38 -10.02 5.48 -1.57
CA GLU A 38 -8.65 5.93 -1.40
C GLU A 38 -7.74 4.73 -1.12
N VAL A 39 -6.55 4.72 -1.71
CA VAL A 39 -5.52 3.72 -1.43
C VAL A 39 -4.24 4.42 -0.99
N LEU A 40 -3.80 4.12 0.23
CA LEU A 40 -2.52 4.55 0.79
C LEU A 40 -1.54 3.38 0.73
N VAL A 41 -0.39 3.57 0.09
CA VAL A 41 0.66 2.54 0.03
C VAL A 41 1.88 3.06 0.78
N PHE A 42 2.26 2.36 1.83
CA PHE A 42 3.35 2.74 2.71
C PHE A 42 4.65 2.04 2.34
N GLY A 43 5.78 2.70 2.61
CA GLY A 43 7.12 2.15 2.42
C GLY A 43 7.69 2.41 1.02
N ASN A 44 8.94 2.00 0.84
CA ASN A 44 9.73 2.31 -0.36
C ASN A 44 10.30 1.05 -1.03
N GLU A 45 9.60 -0.07 -0.88
CA GLU A 45 9.99 -1.34 -1.49
C GLU A 45 10.04 -1.25 -3.02
N LEU A 46 10.84 -2.13 -3.63
CA LEU A 46 11.04 -2.13 -5.09
C LEU A 46 9.70 -2.28 -5.83
N GLY A 47 9.40 -1.35 -6.72
CA GLY A 47 8.18 -1.35 -7.53
C GLY A 47 7.01 -0.57 -6.92
N VAL A 48 7.08 -0.16 -5.65
CA VAL A 48 5.99 0.57 -4.96
C VAL A 48 5.71 1.92 -5.62
N HIS A 49 6.76 2.71 -5.85
CA HIS A 49 6.61 4.02 -6.48
C HIS A 49 5.95 3.91 -7.87
N GLN A 50 6.41 2.96 -8.69
CA GLN A 50 5.90 2.76 -10.05
C GLN A 50 4.43 2.32 -10.06
N ILE A 51 4.02 1.43 -9.15
CA ILE A 51 2.62 0.99 -9.11
C ILE A 51 1.70 2.08 -8.55
N CYS A 52 2.18 2.88 -7.59
CA CYS A 52 1.42 4.00 -7.06
C CYS A 52 1.17 5.05 -8.14
N ASP A 53 2.19 5.42 -8.91
CA ASP A 53 2.06 6.35 -10.04
C ASP A 53 1.10 5.79 -11.11
N LYS A 54 1.28 4.51 -11.48
CA LYS A 54 0.43 3.84 -12.48
C LYS A 54 -1.05 3.81 -12.07
N LEU A 55 -1.34 3.52 -10.80
CA LEU A 55 -2.70 3.37 -10.29
C LEU A 55 -3.25 4.67 -9.67
N LYS A 56 -2.45 5.73 -9.59
CA LYS A 56 -2.77 7.00 -8.90
C LYS A 56 -3.12 6.79 -7.42
N PHE A 57 -2.35 5.94 -6.75
CA PHE A 57 -2.44 5.76 -5.30
C PHE A 57 -1.58 6.77 -4.57
N LYS A 58 -1.93 7.04 -3.31
CA LYS A 58 -1.16 7.93 -2.46
C LYS A 58 0.00 7.15 -1.84
N HIS A 59 1.20 7.45 -2.30
CA HIS A 59 2.44 6.83 -1.81
C HIS A 59 2.93 7.56 -0.56
N VAL A 60 3.16 6.80 0.53
CA VAL A 60 3.71 7.30 1.79
C VAL A 60 5.04 6.58 2.05
N PRO A 61 6.16 7.09 1.51
CA PRO A 61 7.43 6.36 1.48
C PRO A 61 8.07 6.21 2.86
N GLU A 62 7.88 7.22 3.72
CA GLU A 62 8.39 7.21 5.08
C GLU A 62 7.56 6.23 5.91
N VAL A 63 8.19 5.34 6.65
CA VAL A 63 7.57 4.50 7.68
C VAL A 63 8.62 4.26 8.74
N LYS A 64 8.25 4.29 10.02
CA LYS A 64 9.17 3.90 11.08
C LYS A 64 9.45 2.40 10.96
N LEU A 65 10.71 2.05 10.74
CA LEU A 65 11.18 0.67 10.66
C LEU A 65 11.99 0.30 11.89
N ASN A 66 11.96 -0.99 12.27
CA ASN A 66 12.89 -1.54 13.24
C ASN A 66 14.27 -1.83 12.60
N ASN A 67 15.22 -2.32 13.40
CA ASN A 67 16.58 -2.64 12.93
C ASN A 67 16.64 -3.79 11.90
N PHE A 68 15.53 -4.49 11.64
CA PHE A 68 15.39 -5.55 10.66
C PHE A 68 14.60 -5.11 9.41
N GLY A 69 14.27 -3.82 9.29
CA GLY A 69 13.49 -3.28 8.17
C GLY A 69 11.98 -3.57 8.25
N THR A 70 11.47 -4.12 9.35
CA THR A 70 10.04 -4.35 9.55
C THR A 70 9.36 -3.07 10.03
N PRO A 71 8.21 -2.67 9.47
CA PRO A 71 7.50 -1.48 9.91
C PRO A 71 6.91 -1.66 11.31
N TYR A 72 6.93 -0.58 12.09
CA TYR A 72 6.16 -0.49 13.33
C TYR A 72 4.68 -0.36 12.99
N LEU A 73 3.86 -1.34 13.38
CA LEU A 73 2.42 -1.33 13.07
C LEU A 73 1.70 -0.13 13.68
N ASN A 74 2.07 0.32 14.87
CA ASN A 74 1.46 1.51 15.47
C ASN A 74 1.72 2.76 14.62
N ASP A 75 2.95 2.98 14.15
CA ASP A 75 3.30 4.09 13.25
C ASP A 75 2.48 4.04 11.96
N LEU A 76 2.35 2.85 11.37
CA LEU A 76 1.57 2.65 10.14
C LEU A 76 0.10 3.05 10.32
N PHE A 77 -0.52 2.60 11.42
CA PHE A 77 -1.93 2.85 11.70
C PHE A 77 -2.20 4.31 12.11
N GLU A 78 -1.35 4.89 12.95
CA GLU A 78 -1.43 6.30 13.35
C GLU A 78 -1.38 7.20 12.12
N ARG A 79 -0.39 6.98 11.24
CA ARG A 79 -0.24 7.77 10.02
C ARG A 79 -1.35 7.53 9.01
N ALA A 80 -1.82 6.29 8.87
CA ALA A 80 -2.98 6.02 8.01
C ALA A 80 -4.20 6.80 8.50
N GLN A 81 -4.45 6.83 9.81
CA GLN A 81 -5.57 7.57 10.41
C GLN A 81 -5.46 9.08 10.22
N GLU A 82 -4.25 9.65 10.31
CA GLU A 82 -4.01 11.09 10.07
C GLU A 82 -4.22 11.51 8.60
N ILE A 83 -3.86 10.62 7.68
CA ILE A 83 -3.76 10.94 6.25
C ILE A 83 -5.02 10.53 5.48
N ALA A 84 -5.80 9.59 6.01
CA ALA A 84 -7.00 9.05 5.39
C ALA A 84 -8.08 10.13 5.20
N SER A 85 -8.68 10.12 4.02
CA SER A 85 -9.80 10.97 3.64
C SER A 85 -11.16 10.43 4.11
N SER A 86 -11.21 9.20 4.63
CA SER A 86 -12.45 8.54 5.02
C SER A 86 -12.43 8.06 6.48
N ASN A 87 -13.62 7.99 7.08
CA ASN A 87 -13.80 7.53 8.46
C ASN A 87 -13.66 6.01 8.64
N ILE A 88 -13.56 5.25 7.54
CA ILE A 88 -13.45 3.79 7.55
C ILE A 88 -12.10 3.43 6.93
N LEU A 89 -11.21 2.89 7.76
CA LEU A 89 -9.91 2.41 7.31
C LEU A 89 -9.92 0.88 7.21
N CYS A 90 -9.34 0.37 6.13
CA CYS A 90 -9.17 -1.06 5.86
C CYS A 90 -7.69 -1.36 5.71
N TYR A 91 -7.12 -2.07 6.68
CA TYR A 91 -5.75 -2.54 6.58
C TYR A 91 -5.71 -3.86 5.80
N LEU A 92 -4.89 -3.90 4.74
CA LEU A 92 -4.63 -5.12 3.98
C LEU A 92 -3.16 -5.51 4.11
N HIS A 93 -2.95 -6.75 4.53
CA HIS A 93 -1.62 -7.36 4.56
C HIS A 93 -1.35 -8.02 3.20
N SER A 94 -0.34 -7.52 2.48
CA SER A 94 0.03 -7.96 1.11
C SER A 94 1.32 -8.75 1.06
#